data_AF-A0A5R9AS43-F1
#
_entry.id   AF-A0A5R9AS43-F1
#
_cell.length_a   1.000
_cell.length_b   1.000
_cell.length_c   1.000
_cell.angle_alpha   90.00
_cell.angle_beta   90.00
_cell.angle_gamma   90.00
#
_symmetry.space_group_name_H-M   'P 1'
#
loop_
_entity.id
_entity.type
_entity.pdbx_description
1 polymer ?
#
loop_
_entity_poly.entity_id
_entity_poly.type
_entity_poly.pdbx_seq_one_letter_code
_entity_poly.pdbx_strand_id
1 'polypeptide(L)'
;MLGERNTPEELLTAFHHDAEWWKSTVGYIENEIEFVNRLLNAHVFKENTPNLFEHLQQFKHVMGTKTRETSNLKKEILEYEDKLRGILECQDVACDTYYLENHKALKERFEDFYIGFNDYKTKVFDYLGAILLTK
;
A
#
# COMPACT_ATOMS: atom_id res chain seq x y z
N MET A 1 22.61 -10.97 16.07
CA MET A 1 23.96 -11.38 15.63
C MET A 1 24.18 -10.74 14.27
N LEU A 2 25.06 -9.74 14.20
CA LEU A 2 25.49 -9.07 12.97
C LEU A 2 26.73 -9.84 12.49
N GLY A 3 26.70 -10.51 11.34
CA GLY A 3 27.88 -11.29 10.96
C GLY A 3 27.97 -12.05 9.63
N GLU A 4 26.90 -12.19 8.83
CA GLU A 4 27.04 -12.81 7.50
C GLU A 4 26.57 -11.82 6.42
N ARG A 5 27.46 -11.51 5.47
CA ARG A 5 27.08 -10.82 4.24
C ARG A 5 26.34 -11.86 3.41
N ASN A 6 25.03 -11.70 3.24
CA ASN A 6 24.23 -12.52 2.33
C ASN A 6 24.88 -12.55 0.94
N THR A 7 24.80 -13.67 0.24
CA THR A 7 25.28 -13.74 -1.15
C THR A 7 24.39 -12.88 -2.06
N PRO A 8 24.88 -12.44 -3.23
CA PRO A 8 24.05 -11.71 -4.20
C PRO A 8 22.76 -12.46 -4.57
N GLU A 9 22.82 -13.80 -4.68
CA GLU A 9 21.66 -14.64 -4.98
C GLU A 9 20.64 -14.65 -3.82
N GLU A 10 21.11 -14.69 -2.58
CA GLU A 10 20.26 -14.64 -1.38
C GLU A 10 19.55 -13.28 -1.27
N LEU A 11 20.25 -12.18 -1.54
CA LEU A 11 19.68 -10.83 -1.57
C LEU A 11 18.63 -10.68 -2.68
N LEU A 12 18.93 -11.16 -3.88
CA LEU A 12 18.01 -11.09 -5.01
C LEU A 12 16.74 -11.92 -4.77
N THR A 13 16.89 -13.08 -4.15
CA THR A 13 15.78 -13.91 -3.70
C THR A 13 14.92 -13.19 -2.67
N ALA A 14 15.54 -12.55 -1.67
CA ALA A 14 14.83 -11.74 -0.69
C ALA A 14 14.07 -10.57 -1.34
N PHE A 15 14.69 -9.88 -2.30
CA PHE A 15 14.07 -8.76 -3.02
C PHE A 15 12.87 -9.21 -3.84
N HIS A 16 12.95 -10.39 -4.47
CA HIS A 16 11.81 -10.94 -5.18
C HIS A 16 10.66 -11.30 -4.25
N HIS A 17 10.96 -11.90 -3.08
CA HIS A 17 9.94 -12.19 -2.08
C HIS A 17 9.25 -10.92 -1.55
N ASP A 18 10.03 -9.88 -1.26
CA ASP A 18 9.51 -8.59 -0.82
C ASP A 18 8.59 -7.98 -1.91
N ALA A 19 9.00 -7.99 -3.17
CA ALA A 19 8.20 -7.45 -4.28
C ALA A 19 6.87 -8.19 -4.47
N GLU A 20 6.87 -9.53 -4.43
CA GLU A 20 5.65 -10.33 -4.53
C GLU A 20 4.73 -10.09 -3.32
N TRP A 21 5.29 -9.93 -2.13
CA TRP A 21 4.52 -9.58 -0.94
C TRP A 21 3.90 -8.18 -1.06
N TRP A 22 4.66 -7.19 -1.52
CA TRP A 22 4.16 -5.82 -1.73
C TRP A 22 3.01 -5.80 -2.74
N LYS A 23 3.18 -6.50 -3.86
CA LYS A 23 2.16 -6.63 -4.91
C LYS A 23 0.89 -7.30 -4.40
N SER A 24 1.02 -8.41 -3.68
CA SER A 24 -0.13 -9.09 -3.07
C SER A 24 -0.87 -8.18 -2.09
N THR A 25 -0.11 -7.48 -1.24
CA THR A 25 -0.65 -6.56 -0.24
C THR A 25 -1.37 -5.38 -0.88
N VAL A 26 -0.78 -4.77 -1.90
CA VAL A 26 -1.42 -3.68 -2.67
C VAL A 26 -2.69 -4.17 -3.36
N GLY A 27 -2.68 -5.37 -3.93
CA GLY A 27 -3.88 -5.99 -4.50
C GLY A 27 -4.98 -6.22 -3.46
N TYR A 28 -4.63 -6.59 -2.23
CA TYR A 28 -5.60 -6.66 -1.14
C TYR A 28 -6.15 -5.29 -0.76
N ILE A 29 -5.29 -4.27 -0.66
CA ILE A 29 -5.68 -2.88 -0.36
C ILE A 29 -6.61 -2.31 -1.44
N GLU A 30 -6.44 -2.66 -2.72
CA GLU A 30 -7.39 -2.29 -3.78
C GLU A 30 -8.81 -2.81 -3.49
N ASN A 31 -8.93 -4.06 -3.04
CA ASN A 31 -10.21 -4.64 -2.64
C ASN A 31 -10.77 -3.96 -1.38
N GLU A 32 -9.93 -3.65 -0.40
CA GLU A 32 -10.34 -2.91 0.80
C GLU A 32 -10.85 -1.51 0.44
N ILE A 33 -10.19 -0.81 -0.48
CA ILE A 33 -10.62 0.50 -0.99
C ILE A 33 -12.00 0.40 -1.62
N GLU A 34 -12.24 -0.61 -2.46
CA GLU A 34 -13.54 -0.82 -3.07
C GLU A 34 -14.62 -1.06 -2.00
N PHE A 35 -14.34 -1.93 -1.03
CA PHE A 35 -15.25 -2.22 0.07
C PHE A 35 -15.58 -0.96 0.89
N VAL A 36 -14.55 -0.23 1.33
CA VAL A 36 -14.73 0.98 2.14
C VAL A 36 -15.43 2.08 1.35
N ASN A 37 -15.16 2.22 0.05
CA ASN A 37 -15.91 3.14 -0.81
C ASN A 37 -17.40 2.79 -0.88
N ARG A 38 -17.74 1.51 -1.04
CA ARG A 38 -19.14 1.05 -1.03
C ARG A 38 -19.79 1.37 0.32
N LEU A 39 -19.07 1.13 1.41
CA LEU A 39 -19.55 1.40 2.77
C LEU A 39 -19.80 2.91 3.00
N LEU A 40 -18.87 3.79 2.63
CA LEU A 40 -19.01 5.25 2.74
C LEU A 40 -20.18 5.80 1.90
N ASN A 41 -20.63 5.07 0.88
CA ASN A 41 -21.76 5.44 0.03
C ASN A 41 -23.07 4.73 0.39
N ALA A 42 -23.07 3.86 1.41
CA ALA A 42 -24.25 3.13 1.83
C ALA A 42 -25.35 4.06 2.36
N HIS A 43 -26.60 3.71 2.09
CA HIS A 43 -27.77 4.52 2.44
C HIS A 43 -27.98 4.71 3.95
N VAL A 44 -27.50 3.76 4.77
CA VAL A 44 -27.59 3.83 6.24
C VAL A 44 -26.93 5.08 6.82
N PHE A 45 -25.99 5.69 6.10
CA PHE A 45 -25.26 6.89 6.50
C PHE A 45 -25.82 8.21 5.93
N LYS A 46 -26.96 8.18 5.20
CA LYS A 46 -27.55 9.37 4.54
C LYS A 46 -28.55 10.17 5.39
N GLU A 47 -28.75 9.85 6.66
CA GLU A 47 -29.73 10.59 7.48
C GLU A 47 -29.23 11.98 7.90
N ASN A 48 -30.15 12.96 7.87
CA ASN A 48 -29.99 14.41 7.92
C ASN A 48 -29.31 14.99 9.19
N THR A 49 -28.09 14.57 9.51
CA THR A 49 -27.26 15.18 10.54
C THR A 49 -26.15 15.99 9.87
N PRO A 50 -26.16 17.33 9.92
CA PRO A 50 -25.22 18.16 9.15
C PRO A 50 -23.73 17.82 9.41
N ASN A 51 -23.35 17.59 10.67
CA ASN A 51 -21.97 17.23 11.05
C ASN A 51 -21.54 15.83 10.53
N LEU A 52 -22.50 14.89 10.44
CA LEU A 52 -22.27 13.55 9.92
C LEU A 52 -21.91 13.58 8.43
N PHE A 53 -22.58 14.46 7.69
CA PHE A 53 -22.37 14.61 6.26
C PHE A 53 -20.98 15.18 5.92
N GLU A 54 -20.53 16.20 6.63
CA GLU A 54 -19.21 16.82 6.38
C GLU A 54 -18.05 15.84 6.55
N HIS A 55 -18.01 15.11 7.66
CA HIS A 55 -16.97 14.10 7.90
C HIS A 55 -17.01 12.96 6.87
N LEU A 56 -18.21 12.51 6.46
CA LEU A 56 -18.34 11.50 5.40
C LEU A 56 -17.78 12.01 4.06
N GLN A 57 -18.02 13.27 3.70
CA GLN A 57 -17.46 13.85 2.47
C GLN A 57 -15.93 13.96 2.56
N GLN A 58 -15.38 14.34 3.72
CA GLN A 58 -13.93 14.36 3.93
C GLN A 58 -13.33 12.96 3.76
N PHE A 59 -13.93 11.93 4.36
CA PHE A 59 -13.47 10.56 4.16
C PHE A 59 -13.51 10.13 2.70
N LYS A 60 -14.58 10.43 1.96
CA LYS A 60 -14.67 10.13 0.51
C LYS A 60 -13.58 10.85 -0.30
N HIS A 61 -13.30 12.11 0.02
CA HIS A 61 -12.26 12.87 -0.66
C HIS A 61 -10.87 12.25 -0.43
N VAL A 62 -10.53 11.94 0.83
CA VAL A 62 -9.26 11.30 1.17
C VAL A 62 -9.19 9.89 0.56
N MET A 63 -10.30 9.15 0.50
CA MET A 63 -10.36 7.85 -0.18
C MET A 63 -9.96 7.95 -1.65
N GLY A 64 -10.44 8.97 -2.36
CA GLY A 64 -10.04 9.22 -3.74
C GLY A 64 -8.53 9.47 -3.89
N THR A 65 -7.90 10.11 -2.91
CA THR A 65 -6.43 10.26 -2.86
C THR A 65 -5.75 8.91 -2.61
N LYS A 66 -6.23 8.13 -1.64
CA LYS A 66 -5.70 6.79 -1.33
C LYS A 66 -5.82 5.82 -2.51
N THR A 67 -6.90 5.87 -3.27
CA THR A 67 -7.05 5.10 -4.53
C THR A 67 -5.93 5.43 -5.52
N ARG A 68 -5.64 6.72 -5.74
CA ARG A 68 -4.57 7.14 -6.67
C ARG A 68 -3.19 6.73 -6.17
N GLU A 69 -2.91 6.92 -4.88
CA GLU A 69 -1.66 6.48 -4.25
C GLU A 69 -1.45 4.97 -4.42
N THR A 70 -2.51 4.17 -4.22
CA THR A 70 -2.48 2.71 -4.40
C THR A 70 -2.17 2.32 -5.84
N SER A 71 -2.84 2.94 -6.81
CA SER A 71 -2.58 2.67 -8.24
C SER A 71 -1.17 3.07 -8.66
N ASN A 72 -0.65 4.18 -8.15
CA ASN A 72 0.71 4.62 -8.43
C ASN A 72 1.74 3.66 -7.84
N LEU A 73 1.59 3.28 -6.57
CA LEU A 73 2.51 2.35 -5.92
C LEU A 73 2.47 0.97 -6.60
N LYS A 74 1.29 0.49 -7.00
CA LYS A 74 1.16 -0.75 -7.78
C LYS A 74 1.99 -0.70 -9.06
N LYS A 75 1.94 0.41 -9.79
CA LYS A 75 2.74 0.61 -11.01
C LYS A 75 4.23 0.60 -10.68
N GLU A 76 4.66 1.32 -9.64
CA GLU A 76 6.06 1.33 -9.18
C GLU A 76 6.57 -0.08 -8.83
N ILE A 77 5.77 -0.89 -8.12
CA ILE A 77 6.10 -2.28 -7.77
C ILE A 77 6.23 -3.15 -9.03
N LEU A 78 5.30 -3.05 -9.98
CA LEU A 78 5.35 -3.84 -11.22
C LEU A 78 6.56 -3.48 -12.08
N GLU A 79 6.90 -2.19 -12.16
CA GLU A 79 8.13 -1.74 -12.85
C GLU A 79 9.39 -2.22 -12.14
N TYR A 80 9.37 -2.32 -10.81
CA TYR A 80 10.47 -2.85 -10.04
C TYR A 80 10.63 -4.37 -10.22
N GLU A 81 9.54 -5.14 -10.23
CA GLU A 81 9.56 -6.59 -10.53
C GLU A 81 10.15 -6.88 -11.91
N ASP A 82 9.77 -6.10 -12.92
CA ASP A 82 10.30 -6.23 -14.28
C ASP A 82 11.82 -5.99 -14.33
N LYS A 83 12.28 -4.94 -13.62
CA LYS A 83 13.72 -4.67 -13.46
C LYS A 83 14.43 -5.80 -12.72
N LEU A 84 13.87 -6.34 -11.64
CA LEU A 84 14.45 -7.47 -10.90
C LEU A 84 14.64 -8.70 -11.78
N ARG A 85 13.69 -8.98 -12.67
CA ARG A 85 13.81 -10.09 -13.64
C ARG A 85 14.96 -9.88 -14.62
N GLY A 86 15.14 -8.66 -15.13
CA GLY A 86 16.26 -8.34 -16.02
C GLY A 86 17.65 -8.46 -15.36
N ILE A 87 17.73 -8.35 -14.02
CA ILE A 87 18.98 -8.50 -13.26
C ILE A 87 19.40 -9.96 -13.14
N LEU A 88 18.44 -10.87 -12.94
CA LEU A 88 18.70 -12.32 -12.93
C LEU A 88 19.37 -12.80 -14.24
N GLU A 89 19.19 -12.04 -15.32
CA GLU A 89 19.74 -12.34 -16.64
C GLU A 89 21.15 -11.77 -16.86
N CYS A 90 21.66 -10.90 -15.98
CA CYS A 90 22.96 -10.21 -16.11
C CYS A 90 23.99 -10.67 -15.06
N GLN A 91 25.21 -11.04 -15.48
CA GLN A 91 26.28 -11.60 -14.60
C GLN A 91 27.21 -10.55 -13.95
N ASP A 92 26.91 -9.25 -14.02
CA ASP A 92 27.88 -8.19 -13.68
C ASP A 92 27.72 -7.60 -12.27
N VAL A 93 28.79 -7.71 -11.47
CA VAL A 93 28.86 -7.39 -10.02
C VAL A 93 28.93 -5.88 -9.73
N ALA A 94 29.08 -5.03 -10.76
CA ALA A 94 29.15 -3.57 -10.61
C ALA A 94 27.79 -2.91 -10.30
N CYS A 95 26.73 -3.70 -10.19
CA CYS A 95 25.34 -3.26 -10.11
C CYS A 95 24.73 -3.29 -8.69
N ASP A 96 25.47 -3.82 -7.70
CA ASP A 96 24.93 -4.12 -6.37
C ASP A 96 24.41 -2.86 -5.63
N THR A 97 25.12 -1.74 -5.67
CA THR A 97 24.74 -0.54 -4.89
C THR A 97 23.46 0.10 -5.41
N TYR A 98 23.31 0.22 -6.73
CA TYR A 98 22.12 0.80 -7.35
C TYR A 98 20.87 -0.03 -7.07
N TYR A 99 20.97 -1.37 -7.09
CA TYR A 99 19.82 -2.23 -6.80
C TYR A 99 19.46 -2.26 -5.32
N LEU A 100 20.44 -2.27 -4.43
CA LEU A 100 20.21 -2.13 -2.99
C LEU A 100 19.51 -0.80 -2.67
N GLU A 101 19.93 0.31 -3.28
CA GLU A 101 19.31 1.62 -3.08
C GLU A 101 17.88 1.67 -3.62
N ASN A 102 17.63 1.15 -4.82
CA ASN A 102 16.27 1.09 -5.38
C ASN A 102 15.34 0.22 -4.55
N HIS A 103 15.82 -0.95 -4.12
CA HIS A 103 15.03 -1.83 -3.25
C HIS A 103 14.69 -1.13 -1.94
N LYS A 104 15.70 -0.51 -1.29
CA LYS A 104 15.51 0.23 -0.05
C LYS A 104 14.51 1.37 -0.21
N ALA A 105 14.63 2.17 -1.26
CA ALA A 105 13.73 3.28 -1.52
C ALA A 105 12.27 2.81 -1.73
N LEU A 106 12.07 1.73 -2.50
CA LEU A 106 10.73 1.18 -2.71
C LEU A 106 10.17 0.55 -1.42
N LYS A 107 11.02 -0.08 -0.61
CA LYS A 107 10.63 -0.61 0.71
C LYS A 107 10.14 0.49 1.64
N GLU A 108 10.91 1.55 1.82
CA GLU A 108 10.53 2.70 2.65
C GLU A 108 9.21 3.31 2.14
N ARG A 109 9.10 3.49 0.82
CA ARG A 109 7.88 3.98 0.17
C ARG A 109 6.67 3.09 0.42
N PHE A 110 6.84 1.77 0.35
CA PHE A 110 5.78 0.80 0.62
C PHE A 110 5.36 0.81 2.09
N GLU A 111 6.32 0.85 3.01
CA GLU A 111 6.07 0.88 4.46
C GLU A 111 5.30 2.14 4.85
N ASP A 112 5.72 3.32 4.37
CA ASP A 112 5.02 4.59 4.58
C ASP A 112 3.59 4.56 4.04
N PHE A 113 3.41 4.03 2.82
CA PHE A 113 2.10 3.85 2.22
C PHE A 113 1.21 2.92 3.05
N TYR A 114 1.75 1.76 3.47
CA TYR A 114 1.01 0.73 4.19
C TYR A 114 0.53 1.24 5.55
N ILE A 115 1.42 1.90 6.31
CA ILE A 115 1.08 2.53 7.58
C ILE A 115 0.02 3.63 7.36
N GLY A 116 0.26 4.53 6.41
CA GLY A 116 -0.65 5.64 6.14
C GLY A 116 -2.04 5.20 5.66
N PHE A 117 -2.13 4.10 4.91
CA PHE A 117 -3.41 3.52 4.51
C PHE A 117 -4.14 2.89 5.70
N ASN A 118 -3.45 2.11 6.53
CA ASN A 118 -4.06 1.47 7.71
C ASN A 118 -4.53 2.49 8.75
N ASP A 119 -3.78 3.57 8.97
CA ASP A 119 -4.20 4.66 9.85
C ASP A 119 -5.49 5.32 9.35
N TYR A 120 -5.57 5.57 8.05
CA TYR A 120 -6.77 6.13 7.43
C TYR A 120 -7.96 5.16 7.53
N LYS A 121 -7.75 3.88 7.23
CA LYS A 121 -8.77 2.82 7.32
C LYS A 121 -9.30 2.70 8.74
N THR A 122 -8.44 2.74 9.75
CA THR A 122 -8.82 2.72 11.17
C THR A 122 -9.73 3.88 11.51
N LYS A 123 -9.37 5.11 11.12
CA LYS A 123 -10.21 6.31 11.33
C LYS A 123 -11.59 6.19 10.70
N VAL A 124 -11.66 5.60 9.50
CA VAL A 124 -12.95 5.35 8.83
C VAL A 124 -13.78 4.34 9.62
N PHE A 125 -13.18 3.23 10.06
CA PHE A 125 -13.87 2.20 10.82
C PHE A 125 -14.36 2.70 12.19
N ASP A 126 -13.54 3.45 12.91
CA ASP A 126 -13.93 4.04 14.20
C ASP A 126 -15.13 4.97 14.03
N TYR A 127 -15.09 5.82 13.00
CA TYR A 127 -16.17 6.77 12.71
C TYR A 127 -17.46 6.06 12.31
N LEU A 128 -17.40 5.14 11.34
CA LEU A 128 -18.58 4.40 10.87
C LEU A 128 -19.14 3.47 11.95
N GLY A 129 -18.26 2.83 12.73
CA GLY A 129 -18.63 2.00 13.86
C GLY A 129 -19.36 2.79 14.94
N ALA A 130 -18.88 3.98 15.29
CA ALA A 130 -19.58 4.87 16.22
C ALA A 130 -21.00 5.20 15.75
N ILE A 131 -21.17 5.50 14.45
CA ILE A 131 -22.49 5.80 13.88
C ILE A 131 -23.43 4.60 13.94
N LEU A 132 -22.93 3.42 13.60
CA LEU A 132 -23.71 2.18 13.61
C LEU A 132 -24.13 1.77 15.03
N LEU A 133 -23.33 2.10 16.06
CA LEU A 133 -23.66 1.83 17.46
C LEU A 133 -24.62 2.86 18.07
N THR A 134 -24.68 4.07 17.51
CA THR A 134 -25.60 5.13 17.95
C THR A 134 -27.00 5.05 17.31
N LYS A 135 -27.18 4.22 16.29
CA LYS A 135 -28.47 3.92 15.65
C LYS A 135 -29.05 2.62 16.18
#